data_AF-G4ZGB9-F1
#
_entry.id   AF-G4ZGB9-F1
#
_cell.length_a   1.000
_cell.length_b   1.000
_cell.length_c   1.000
_cell.angle_alpha   90.00
_cell.angle_beta   90.00
_cell.angle_gamma   90.00
#
_symmetry.space_group_name_H-M   'P 1'
#
loop_
_entity.id
_entity.type
_entity.pdbx_description
1 polymer ?
#
loop_
_entity_poly.entity_id
_entity_poly.type
_entity_poly.pdbx_seq_one_letter_code
_entity_poly.pdbx_strand_id
1 'polypeptide(L)'
;MGLRPAHREGRDWVLVADCNGIPPTTARNIVQRQAADVKKRGGARAACTKCTPEMEEAVVCYLEDNCQYTLVQMQEMLAFDFRVHISTSLISSRRAR
;
A
#
# COMPACT_ATOMS: atom_id res chain seq x y z
N MET A 1 8.44 20.20 -22.53
CA MET A 1 9.29 20.53 -21.36
C MET A 1 8.46 20.43 -20.10
N GLY A 2 8.97 19.85 -19.01
CA GLY A 2 8.22 19.67 -17.77
C GLY A 2 8.47 20.79 -16.75
N LEU A 3 7.53 20.99 -15.82
CA LEU A 3 7.60 22.01 -14.77
C LEU A 3 8.84 21.87 -13.86
N ARG A 4 9.20 20.64 -13.50
CA ARG A 4 10.31 20.37 -12.58
C ARG A 4 11.69 20.67 -13.20
N PRO A 5 12.00 20.21 -14.43
CA PRO A 5 13.23 20.64 -15.13
C PRO A 5 13.33 22.16 -15.27
N ALA A 6 12.25 22.84 -15.68
CA ALA A 6 12.24 24.29 -15.82
C ALA A 6 12.57 25.00 -14.50
N HIS A 7 11.96 24.56 -13.39
CA HIS A 7 12.27 25.11 -12.06
C HIS A 7 13.71 24.84 -11.61
N ARG A 8 14.26 23.63 -11.87
CA ARG A 8 15.65 23.30 -11.51
C ARG A 8 16.68 24.09 -12.32
N GLU A 9 16.35 24.41 -13.57
CA GLU A 9 17.19 25.21 -14.46
C GLU A 9 17.02 26.73 -14.25
N GLY A 10 16.23 27.16 -13.26
CA GLY A 10 15.93 28.58 -13.02
C GLY A 10 15.11 29.25 -14.12
N ARG A 11 14.49 28.48 -15.01
CA ARG A 11 13.63 28.96 -16.09
C ARG A 11 12.22 29.26 -15.59
N ASP A 12 11.47 30.02 -16.37
CA ASP A 12 10.08 30.35 -16.07
C ASP A 12 9.17 29.11 -16.21
N TRP A 13 8.99 28.41 -15.10
CA TRP A 13 8.13 27.25 -15.00
C TRP A 13 6.63 27.61 -14.96
N VAL A 14 6.27 28.89 -14.73
CA VAL A 14 4.88 29.37 -14.76
C VAL A 14 4.41 29.39 -16.21
N LEU A 15 5.22 29.95 -17.11
CA LEU A 15 4.95 29.89 -18.55
C LEU A 15 4.82 28.44 -19.04
N VAL A 16 5.68 27.54 -18.54
CA VAL A 16 5.59 26.10 -18.86
C VAL A 16 4.28 25.49 -18.34
N ALA A 17 3.72 25.96 -17.23
CA ALA A 17 2.42 25.50 -16.74
C ALA A 17 1.28 25.93 -17.66
N ASP A 18 1.28 27.20 -18.05
CA ASP A 18 0.26 27.78 -18.91
C ASP A 18 0.26 27.11 -20.30
N CYS A 19 1.44 26.90 -20.90
CA CYS A 19 1.56 26.18 -22.16
C CYS A 19 1.10 24.72 -22.09
N ASN A 20 1.14 24.10 -20.91
CA ASN A 20 0.70 22.71 -20.70
C ASN A 20 -0.75 22.63 -20.15
N GLY A 21 -1.46 23.76 -20.02
CA GLY A 21 -2.81 23.81 -19.46
C GLY A 21 -2.90 23.33 -18.01
N ILE A 22 -1.80 23.41 -17.25
CA ILE A 22 -1.75 22.96 -15.86
C ILE A 22 -2.21 24.11 -14.96
N PRO A 23 -3.23 23.92 -14.11
CA PRO A 23 -3.68 24.97 -13.20
C PRO A 23 -2.54 25.46 -12.28
N PRO A 24 -2.45 26.77 -11.97
CA PRO A 24 -1.36 27.33 -11.17
C PRO A 24 -1.16 26.66 -9.80
N THR A 25 -2.24 26.23 -9.16
CA THR A 25 -2.21 25.50 -7.88
C THR A 25 -1.58 24.12 -8.02
N THR A 26 -1.92 23.39 -9.08
CA THR A 26 -1.33 22.08 -9.42
C THR A 26 0.14 22.23 -9.80
N ALA A 27 0.49 23.24 -10.60
CA ALA A 27 1.87 23.51 -10.99
C ALA A 27 2.75 23.83 -9.78
N ARG A 28 2.28 24.68 -8.85
CA ARG A 28 2.95 24.96 -7.56
C ARG A 28 3.16 23.68 -6.77
N ASN A 29 2.13 22.84 -6.62
CA ASN A 29 2.25 21.57 -5.90
C ASN A 29 3.27 20.61 -6.53
N ILE A 30 3.35 20.55 -7.87
CA ILE A 30 4.30 19.70 -8.60
C ILE A 30 5.74 20.16 -8.40
N VAL A 31 5.97 21.48 -8.41
CA VAL A 31 7.30 22.09 -8.19
C VAL A 31 7.73 21.95 -6.73
N GLN A 32 6.85 22.27 -5.77
CA GLN A 32 7.14 22.25 -4.34
C GLN A 32 7.36 20.85 -3.77
N ARG A 33 6.66 19.82 -4.29
CA ARG A 33 6.75 18.47 -3.72
C ARG A 33 8.14 17.84 -3.85
N GLN A 34 9.03 18.35 -4.74
CA GLN A 34 10.41 17.93 -5.05
C GLN A 34 10.65 16.43 -5.35
N ALA A 35 9.77 15.53 -4.93
CA ALA A 35 9.77 14.10 -5.17
C ALA A 35 9.26 13.78 -6.57
N ALA A 36 9.98 12.91 -7.27
CA ALA A 36 9.63 12.46 -8.61
C ALA A 36 8.32 11.68 -8.63
N ASP A 37 8.07 10.88 -7.58
CA ASP A 37 7.00 9.90 -7.56
C ASP A 37 5.63 10.48 -7.21
N VAL A 38 4.67 10.11 -8.06
CA VAL A 38 3.25 10.19 -7.71
C VAL A 38 3.04 9.26 -6.52
N LYS A 39 2.68 9.82 -5.35
CA LYS A 39 2.28 9.01 -4.19
C LYS A 39 1.19 8.04 -4.65
N LYS A 40 1.30 6.75 -4.27
CA LYS A 40 0.21 5.79 -4.49
C LYS A 40 -1.09 6.38 -3.92
N ARG A 41 -2.11 6.47 -4.76
CA ARG A 41 -3.43 6.98 -4.38
C ARG A 41 -4.24 5.83 -3.79
N GLY A 42 -4.78 6.04 -2.59
CA GLY A 42 -5.57 5.02 -1.88
C GLY A 42 -4.71 3.99 -1.16
N GLY A 43 -5.38 3.01 -0.56
CA GLY A 43 -4.77 1.95 0.25
C GLY A 43 -5.55 1.70 1.54
N ALA A 44 -5.49 0.46 2.04
CA ALA A 44 -6.04 0.12 3.34
C ALA A 44 -5.13 0.69 4.45
N ARG A 45 -5.75 1.24 5.49
CA ARG A 45 -5.01 1.64 6.70
C ARG A 45 -4.67 0.39 7.49
N ALA A 46 -3.45 0.31 8.03
CA ALA A 46 -3.02 -0.82 8.86
C ALA A 46 -3.99 -1.11 10.02
N ALA A 47 -4.47 -0.05 10.71
CA ALA A 47 -5.45 -0.16 11.79
C ALA A 47 -6.84 -0.68 11.36
N CYS A 48 -7.14 -0.72 10.06
CA CYS A 48 -8.39 -1.25 9.52
C CYS A 48 -8.22 -2.65 8.90
N THR A 49 -7.02 -3.23 8.95
CA THR A 49 -6.74 -4.56 8.40
C THR A 49 -7.09 -5.64 9.42
N LYS A 50 -7.96 -6.58 9.05
CA LYS A 50 -8.42 -7.67 9.94
C LYS A 50 -7.36 -8.75 10.23
N CYS A 51 -6.33 -8.83 9.40
CA CYS A 51 -5.21 -9.77 9.57
C CYS A 51 -3.95 -8.93 9.67
N THR A 52 -3.31 -8.94 10.84
CA THR A 52 -2.08 -8.20 11.08
C THR A 52 -0.88 -8.95 10.48
N PRO A 53 0.28 -8.29 10.30
CA PRO A 53 1.49 -8.97 9.83
C PRO A 53 1.88 -10.17 10.71
N GLU A 54 1.71 -10.06 12.02
CA GLU A 54 2.03 -11.14 12.97
C GLU A 54 1.11 -12.36 12.78
N MET A 55 -0.17 -12.13 12.44
CA MET A 55 -1.09 -13.20 12.10
C MET A 55 -0.74 -13.86 10.76
N GLU A 56 -0.24 -13.08 9.79
CA GLU A 56 0.22 -13.62 8.51
C GLU A 56 1.45 -14.52 8.70
N GLU A 57 2.40 -14.08 9.52
CA GLU A 57 3.58 -14.86 9.90
C GLU A 57 3.18 -16.16 10.61
N ALA A 58 2.24 -16.12 11.54
CA ALA A 58 1.73 -17.33 12.20
C ALA A 58 1.11 -18.32 11.21
N VAL A 59 0.33 -17.84 10.21
CA VAL A 59 -0.22 -18.70 9.15
C VAL A 59 0.88 -19.37 8.33
N VAL A 60 2.00 -18.68 8.08
CA VAL A 60 3.18 -19.26 7.41
C VAL A 60 3.83 -20.31 8.30
N CYS A 61 4.05 -20.03 9.58
CA CYS A 61 4.63 -20.99 10.52
C CYS A 61 3.80 -22.27 10.62
N TYR A 62 2.48 -22.17 10.74
CA TYR A 62 1.62 -23.37 10.78
C TYR A 62 1.75 -24.21 9.49
N LEU A 63 1.91 -23.53 8.35
CA LEU A 63 2.10 -24.16 7.05
C LEU A 63 3.43 -24.91 6.95
N GLU A 64 4.49 -24.33 7.51
CA GLU A 64 5.82 -24.92 7.59
C GLU A 64 5.86 -26.09 8.56
N ASP A 65 5.15 -25.99 9.69
CA ASP A 65 5.00 -27.08 10.67
C ASP A 65 4.24 -28.27 10.09
N ASN A 66 3.12 -28.00 9.40
CA ASN A 66 2.37 -29.03 8.69
C ASN A 66 1.55 -28.45 7.52
N CYS A 67 2.00 -28.76 6.30
CA CYS A 67 1.36 -28.31 5.07
C CYS A 67 -0.03 -28.92 4.82
N GLN A 68 -0.44 -29.96 5.58
CA GLN A 68 -1.74 -30.60 5.47
C GLN A 68 -2.84 -29.89 6.28
N TYR A 69 -2.51 -28.86 7.08
CA TYR A 69 -3.52 -28.12 7.82
C TYR A 69 -4.55 -27.47 6.89
N THR A 70 -5.81 -27.81 7.14
CA THR A 70 -6.95 -27.22 6.46
C THR A 70 -7.13 -25.76 6.89
N LEU A 71 -7.84 -24.97 6.07
CA LEU A 71 -8.13 -23.57 6.40
C LEU A 71 -8.95 -23.41 7.69
N VAL A 72 -9.80 -24.40 8.03
CA VAL A 72 -10.61 -24.39 9.26
C VAL A 72 -9.72 -24.63 10.48
N GLN A 73 -8.79 -25.59 10.40
CA GLN A 73 -7.83 -25.82 11.48
C GLN A 73 -6.95 -24.58 11.73
N MET A 74 -6.45 -23.94 10.68
CA MET A 74 -5.70 -22.69 10.82
C MET A 74 -6.53 -21.55 11.40
N GLN A 75 -7.82 -21.49 11.08
CA GLN A 75 -8.74 -20.52 11.68
C GLN A 75 -8.91 -20.75 13.19
N GLU A 76 -9.02 -22.01 13.62
CA GLU A 76 -9.08 -22.38 15.04
C GLU A 76 -7.78 -22.06 15.78
N MET A 77 -6.63 -22.31 15.14
CA MET A 77 -5.31 -21.98 15.69
C MET A 77 -5.14 -20.47 15.89
N LEU A 78 -5.52 -19.66 14.89
CA LEU A 78 -5.51 -18.19 15.03
C LEU A 78 -6.47 -17.70 16.12
N ALA A 79 -7.62 -18.36 16.29
CA ALA A 79 -8.56 -18.05 17.37
C ALA A 79 -7.97 -18.39 18.74
N PHE A 80 -7.15 -19.44 18.82
CA PHE A 80 -6.45 -19.81 20.04
C PHE A 80 -5.32 -18.82 20.37
N ASP A 81 -4.44 -18.53 19.42
CA ASP A 81 -3.22 -17.75 19.64
C ASP A 81 -3.48 -16.24 19.75
N PHE A 82 -4.35 -15.71 18.88
CA PHE A 82 -4.58 -14.26 18.76
C PHE A 82 -5.95 -13.82 19.28
N ARG A 83 -6.81 -14.76 19.71
CA ARG A 83 -8.20 -14.49 20.15
C ARG A 83 -9.06 -13.80 19.08
N VAL A 84 -8.78 -14.08 17.81
CA VAL A 84 -9.48 -13.51 16.66
C VAL A 84 -10.18 -14.57 15.84
N HIS A 85 -11.35 -14.25 15.30
CA HIS A 85 -12.04 -15.09 14.33
C HIS A 85 -12.06 -14.39 12.97
N ILE A 86 -11.23 -14.86 12.05
CA ILE A 86 -11.15 -14.34 10.68
C ILE A 86 -11.67 -15.38 9.69
N SER A 87 -12.19 -14.95 8.54
CA SER A 87 -12.74 -15.90 7.57
C SER A 87 -11.66 -16.77 6.91
N THR A 88 -12.00 -18.01 6.59
CA THR A 88 -11.14 -18.93 5.84
C THR A 88 -10.75 -18.36 4.46
N SER A 89 -11.63 -17.57 3.84
CA SER A 89 -11.32 -16.83 2.60
C SER A 89 -10.23 -15.78 2.80
N LEU A 90 -10.22 -15.08 3.96
CA LEU A 90 -9.16 -14.13 4.27
C LEU A 90 -7.83 -14.86 4.46
N ILE A 91 -7.81 -15.97 5.21
CA ILE A 91 -6.62 -16.82 5.38
C ILE A 91 -6.09 -17.30 4.01
N SER A 92 -6.98 -17.80 3.14
CA SER A 92 -6.62 -18.24 1.79
C SER A 92 -6.01 -17.12 0.95
N SER A 93 -6.58 -15.91 1.01
CA SER A 93 -6.07 -14.76 0.26
C SER A 93 -4.69 -14.28 0.71
N ARG A 94 -4.27 -14.62 1.94
CA ARG A 94 -2.92 -14.31 2.46
C ARG A 94 -1.88 -15.35 2.06
N ARG A 95 -2.29 -16.61 1.88
CA ARG A 95 -1.41 -17.70 1.40
C ARG A 95 -1.01 -17.58 -0.08
N ALA A 96 -1.79 -16.85 -0.89
CA ALA A 96 -1.62 -16.77 -2.35
C ALA A 96 -0.78 -15.57 -2.83
N ARG A 97 -0.13 -14.83 -1.92
CA ARG A 97 0.59 -13.59 -2.23
C ARG A 97 2.10 -13.82 -2.24
#